data_AF-A0A933NIU9-F1
#
_entry.id   AF-A0A933NIU9-F1
#
_cell.length_a   1.000
_cell.length_b   1.000
_cell.length_c   1.000
_cell.angle_alpha   90.00
_cell.angle_beta   90.00
_cell.angle_gamma   90.00
#
_symmetry.space_group_name_H-M   'P 1'
#
loop_
_entity.id
_entity.type
_entity.pdbx_description
1 polymer ?
#
loop_
_entity_poly.entity_id
_entity_poly.type
_entity_poly.pdbx_seq_one_letter_code
_entity_poly.pdbx_strand_id
1 'polypeptide(L)'
;QNLTLTPRIMPNDIILLNMTFDDTTRTGWTPVAGVTNGPPGYNLPITARRALVAPMFLKNGSAVIIGGLKSQKNDRSSTKIPILSQIPFIGRNFGRNLKESSTSELVLVLKATVYSQDDF
;
A
#
# COMPACT_ATOMS: atom_id res chain seq x y z
N GLN A 1 1.12 -8.86 -7.91
CA GLN A 1 1.66 -9.21 -6.59
C GLN A 1 2.61 -10.35 -6.77
N ASN A 2 3.88 -10.13 -6.47
CA ASN A 2 4.90 -11.17 -6.51
C ASN A 2 5.39 -11.41 -5.09
N LEU A 3 5.36 -12.66 -4.67
CA LEU A 3 5.89 -13.09 -3.38
C LEU A 3 6.88 -14.22 -3.62
N THR A 4 8.13 -14.00 -3.24
CA THR A 4 9.19 -15.00 -3.32
C THR A 4 9.63 -15.35 -1.90
N LEU A 5 9.66 -16.65 -1.62
CA LEU A 5 10.01 -17.20 -0.32
C LEU A 5 11.12 -18.23 -0.51
N THR A 6 12.20 -18.08 0.23
CA THR A 6 13.30 -19.05 0.25
C THR A 6 13.47 -19.57 1.67
N PRO A 7 12.89 -20.74 2.00
CA PRO A 7 13.06 -21.36 3.31
C PRO A 7 14.41 -22.10 3.38
N ARG A 8 15.00 -22.10 4.57
CA ARG A 8 16.19 -22.88 4.92
C ARG A 8 16.00 -23.47 6.31
N ILE A 9 16.02 -24.78 6.39
CA ILE A 9 15.94 -25.51 7.67
C ILE A 9 17.34 -25.51 8.30
N MET A 10 17.41 -25.10 9.55
CA MET A 10 18.60 -25.11 10.40
C MET A 10 18.45 -26.22 11.45
N PRO A 11 19.57 -26.73 12.03
CA PRO A 11 19.59 -27.86 12.95
C PRO A 11 18.39 -28.03 13.89
N ASN A 12 18.31 -27.40 15.04
CA ASN A 12 17.20 -27.40 16.01
C ASN A 12 15.74 -27.02 15.57
N ASP A 13 15.22 -27.49 14.43
CA ASP A 13 13.86 -27.19 13.92
C ASP A 13 13.58 -25.69 13.72
N ILE A 14 14.64 -24.90 13.53
CA ILE A 14 14.53 -23.48 13.18
C ILE A 14 14.49 -23.37 11.66
N ILE A 15 13.54 -22.59 11.17
CA ILE A 15 13.38 -22.26 9.76
C ILE A 15 13.82 -20.82 9.58
N LEU A 16 14.94 -20.61 8.88
CA LEU A 16 15.31 -19.30 8.36
C LEU A 16 14.54 -19.09 7.05
N LEU A 17 13.71 -18.05 7.01
CA LEU A 17 12.92 -17.71 5.83
C LEU A 17 13.36 -16.35 5.30
N ASN A 18 13.85 -16.32 4.05
CA ASN A 18 14.09 -15.09 3.33
C ASN A 18 12.86 -14.77 2.49
N MET A 19 12.20 -13.65 2.79
CA MET A 19 11.00 -13.18 2.09
C MET A 19 11.33 -11.94 1.26
N THR A 20 10.81 -11.94 0.03
CA THR A 20 10.69 -10.74 -0.81
C THR A 20 9.25 -10.61 -1.27
N PHE A 21 8.57 -9.57 -0.83
CA PHE A 21 7.20 -9.23 -1.24
C PHE A 21 7.22 -7.95 -2.09
N ASP A 22 6.50 -7.96 -3.21
CA ASP A 22 6.34 -6.81 -4.11
C ASP A 22 4.89 -6.72 -4.60
N ASP A 23 4.21 -5.66 -4.19
CA ASP A 23 2.85 -5.32 -4.61
C ASP A 23 2.83 -3.94 -5.27
N THR A 24 2.52 -3.93 -6.56
CA THR A 24 2.35 -2.71 -7.35
C THR A 24 0.88 -2.57 -7.74
N THR A 25 0.25 -1.49 -7.30
CA THR A 25 -1.14 -1.15 -7.61
C THR A 25 -1.18 0.17 -8.36
N ARG A 26 -2.02 0.26 -9.39
CA ARG A 26 -2.21 1.51 -10.13
C ARG A 26 -3.25 2.37 -9.42
N THR A 27 -2.82 3.50 -8.86
CA THR A 27 -3.64 4.39 -8.02
C THR A 27 -4.23 5.58 -8.77
N GLY A 28 -3.89 5.79 -10.05
CA GLY A 28 -4.51 6.83 -10.85
C GLY A 28 -3.80 7.13 -12.16
N TRP A 29 -4.17 8.26 -12.75
CA TRP A 29 -3.61 8.80 -13.97
C TRP A 29 -3.25 10.26 -13.72
N THR A 30 -2.03 10.67 -14.03
CA THR A 30 -1.64 12.09 -14.03
C THR A 30 -1.46 12.58 -15.46
N PRO A 31 -1.99 13.76 -15.83
CA PRO A 31 -1.63 14.38 -17.10
C PRO A 31 -0.13 14.69 -17.12
N VAL A 32 0.52 14.51 -18.28
CA VAL A 32 1.92 14.91 -18.49
C VAL A 32 2.01 16.44 -18.41
N ALA A 33 2.98 16.95 -17.65
CA ALA A 33 3.22 18.38 -17.50
C ALA A 33 3.43 19.03 -18.87
N GLY A 34 2.58 20.02 -19.20
CA GLY A 34 2.57 20.71 -20.51
C GLY A 34 1.42 20.31 -21.44
N VAL A 35 0.61 19.29 -21.10
CA VAL A 35 -0.57 18.88 -21.88
C VAL A 35 -1.80 18.90 -20.98
N THR A 36 -2.42 20.07 -20.85
CA THR A 36 -3.76 20.21 -20.26
C THR A 36 -4.77 20.03 -21.40
N ASN A 37 -5.45 18.87 -21.46
CA ASN A 37 -6.46 18.49 -22.46
C ASN A 37 -5.93 17.94 -23.81
N GLY A 38 -4.92 17.07 -23.79
CA GLY A 38 -4.57 16.25 -24.97
C GLY A 38 -5.51 15.05 -25.17
N PRO A 39 -5.53 14.41 -26.35
CA PRO A 39 -6.30 13.20 -26.61
C PRO A 39 -6.10 12.12 -25.52
N PRO A 40 -7.10 11.26 -25.25
CA PRO A 40 -6.98 10.21 -24.23
C PRO A 40 -5.81 9.28 -24.58
N GLY A 41 -4.67 9.47 -23.91
CA GLY A 41 -3.42 8.77 -24.25
C GLY A 41 -2.15 9.36 -23.61
N TYR A 42 -2.14 10.64 -23.24
CA TYR A 42 -0.98 11.32 -22.61
C TYR A 42 -1.04 11.36 -21.08
N ASN A 43 -1.63 10.35 -20.44
CA ASN A 43 -1.66 10.26 -18.99
C ASN A 43 -0.67 9.18 -18.52
N LEU A 44 0.19 9.53 -17.56
CA LEU A 44 1.07 8.56 -16.91
C LEU A 44 0.30 7.85 -15.79
N PRO A 45 0.40 6.51 -15.68
CA PRO A 45 -0.19 5.81 -14.57
C PRO A 45 0.57 6.16 -13.28
N ILE A 46 -0.17 6.60 -12.27
CA ILE A 46 0.36 6.69 -10.91
C ILE A 46 0.29 5.27 -10.34
N THR A 47 1.44 4.75 -9.92
CA THR A 47 1.55 3.41 -9.33
C THR A 47 2.06 3.53 -7.90
N ALA A 48 1.36 2.91 -6.95
CA ALA A 48 1.84 2.70 -5.60
C ALA A 48 2.54 1.34 -5.52
N ARG A 49 3.75 1.32 -4.95
CA ARG A 49 4.53 0.09 -4.74
C ARG A 49 4.71 -0.15 -3.24
N ARG A 50 4.49 -1.39 -2.81
CA ARG A 50 4.75 -1.88 -1.45
C ARG A 50 5.77 -3.00 -1.60
N ALA A 51 6.95 -2.83 -1.01
CA ALA A 51 8.00 -3.85 -1.05
C ALA A 51 8.50 -4.15 0.38
N LEU A 52 8.72 -5.43 0.67
CA LEU A 52 9.25 -5.90 1.95
C LEU A 52 10.33 -6.96 1.69
N VAL A 53 11.51 -6.77 2.28
CA VAL A 53 12.59 -7.76 2.29
C VAL A 53 12.99 -7.97 3.75
N ALA A 54 12.72 -9.16 4.28
CA ALA A 54 12.99 -9.46 5.68
C ALA A 54 13.46 -10.91 5.85
N PRO A 55 14.64 -11.15 6.46
CA PRO A 55 14.99 -12.46 6.99
C PRO A 55 14.24 -12.68 8.30
N MET A 56 13.61 -13.84 8.46
CA MET A 56 12.89 -14.20 9.69
C MET A 56 13.26 -15.59 10.18
N PHE A 57 13.28 -15.74 11.50
CA PHE A 57 13.49 -17.01 12.18
C PHE A 57 12.14 -17.51 12.68
N LEU A 58 11.74 -18.67 12.18
CA LEU A 58 10.50 -19.34 12.54
C LEU A 58 10.86 -20.62 13.29
N LYS A 59 10.13 -20.94 14.36
CA LYS A 59 10.15 -22.29 14.94
C LYS A 59 9.15 -23.17 14.19
N ASN A 60 9.44 -24.47 14.09
CA ASN A 60 8.50 -25.43 13.52
C ASN A 60 7.08 -25.29 14.14
N GLY A 61 6.06 -25.19 13.29
CA GLY A 61 4.66 -25.08 13.68
C GLY A 61 4.22 -23.71 14.21
N SER A 62 5.15 -22.76 14.40
CA SER A 62 4.86 -21.42 14.89
C SER A 62 4.43 -20.47 13.78
N ALA A 63 3.59 -19.51 14.12
CA ALA A 63 3.17 -18.42 13.22
C ALA A 63 3.84 -17.10 13.63
N VAL A 64 4.23 -16.31 12.64
CA VAL A 64 4.76 -14.94 12.83
C VAL A 64 3.89 -13.96 12.07
N ILE A 65 3.59 -12.84 12.72
CA ILE A 65 2.85 -11.72 12.16
C ILE A 65 3.85 -10.60 11.87
N ILE A 66 3.87 -10.16 10.63
CA ILE A 66 4.63 -9.01 10.17
C ILE A 66 3.62 -7.90 9.87
N GLY A 67 3.44 -7.01 10.84
CA GLY A 67 2.68 -5.77 10.67
C GLY A 67 3.62 -4.59 10.49
N GLY A 68 3.22 -3.56 9.73
CA GLY A 68 3.98 -2.30 9.80
C GLY A 68 3.78 -1.25 8.72
N LEU A 69 3.09 -1.51 7.59
CA LEU A 69 3.02 -0.52 6.52
C LEU A 69 1.64 0.15 6.43
N LYS A 70 1.45 1.18 7.26
CA LYS A 70 0.31 2.12 7.21
C LYS A 70 0.60 3.25 6.22
N SER A 71 -0.19 3.33 5.16
CA SER A 71 -0.16 4.45 4.21
C SER A 71 -1.40 5.32 4.44
N GLN A 72 -1.19 6.61 4.68
CA GLN A 72 -2.28 7.58 4.83
C GLN A 72 -2.17 8.62 3.72
N LYS A 73 -3.15 8.63 2.80
CA LYS A 73 -3.29 9.66 1.77
C LYS A 73 -4.33 10.67 2.23
N ASN A 74 -3.93 11.93 2.38
CA ASN A 74 -4.81 13.02 2.74
C ASN A 74 -4.94 13.97 1.55
N ASP A 75 -5.99 13.81 0.75
CA ASP A 75 -6.30 14.70 -0.37
C ASP A 75 -7.23 15.81 0.13
N ARG A 76 -6.71 17.04 0.17
CA ARG A 76 -7.50 18.24 0.53
C ARG A 76 -7.79 19.03 -0.73
N SER A 77 -9.02 18.97 -1.23
CA SER A 77 -9.49 19.79 -2.35
C SER A 77 -10.47 20.84 -1.85
N SER A 78 -10.11 22.11 -1.96
CA SER A 78 -10.95 23.24 -1.55
C SER A 78 -11.34 24.04 -2.79
N THR A 79 -12.55 23.82 -3.31
CA THR A 79 -13.10 24.62 -4.40
C THR A 79 -13.93 25.77 -3.80
N LYS A 80 -13.40 27.00 -3.89
CA LYS A 80 -14.10 28.22 -3.46
C LYS A 80 -14.43 29.09 -4.67
N ILE A 81 -15.66 29.62 -4.73
CA ILE A 81 -16.03 30.63 -5.73
C ILE A 81 -15.54 32.00 -5.21
N PRO A 82 -14.61 32.69 -5.90
CA PRO A 82 -13.93 33.88 -5.39
C PRO A 82 -14.89 35.00 -4.96
N ILE A 83 -15.95 35.24 -5.73
CA ILE A 83 -16.86 36.40 -5.56
C ILE A 83 -17.84 36.22 -4.38
N LEU A 84 -18.41 35.02 -4.20
CA LEU A 84 -19.41 34.78 -3.15
C LEU A 84 -18.78 34.40 -1.80
N SER A 85 -17.51 34.01 -1.77
CA SER A 85 -16.82 33.60 -0.53
C SER A 85 -16.46 34.75 0.42
N GLN A 86 -16.50 36.00 -0.06
CA GLN A 86 -16.11 37.20 0.70
C GLN A 86 -17.29 37.92 1.36
N ILE A 87 -18.54 37.52 1.07
CA ILE A 87 -19.73 38.15 1.65
C ILE A 87 -19.94 37.60 3.07
N PRO A 88 -19.73 38.41 4.13
CA PRO A 88 -20.06 37.99 5.49
C PRO A 88 -21.54 37.61 5.56
N PHE A 89 -21.90 36.63 6.41
CA PHE A 89 -23.20 35.93 6.49
C PHE A 89 -23.51 34.84 5.45
N ILE A 90 -23.20 34.99 4.16
CA ILE A 90 -23.64 34.02 3.12
C ILE A 90 -22.49 33.16 2.58
N GLY A 91 -21.24 33.63 2.67
CA GLY A 91 -20.05 32.99 2.09
C GLY A 91 -19.68 31.61 2.66
N ARG A 92 -20.16 31.23 3.86
CA ARG A 92 -19.89 29.91 4.48
C ARG A 92 -20.53 28.75 3.70
N ASN A 93 -21.61 29.01 2.96
CA ASN A 93 -22.35 28.00 2.19
C ASN A 93 -21.91 27.90 0.71
N PHE A 94 -21.08 28.83 0.22
CA PHE A 94 -20.66 28.90 -1.21
C PHE A 94 -19.25 28.37 -1.49
N GLY A 95 -18.70 27.54 -0.59
CA GLY A 95 -17.45 26.82 -0.79
C GLY A 95 -17.67 25.32 -0.62
N ARG A 96 -17.23 24.52 -1.59
CA ARG A 96 -17.23 23.06 -1.47
C ARG A 96 -15.87 22.62 -0.94
N ASN A 97 -15.83 22.22 0.32
CA ASN A 97 -14.66 21.59 0.92
C ASN A 97 -14.79 20.07 0.72
N LEU A 98 -14.01 19.51 -0.19
CA LEU A 98 -13.87 18.07 -0.36
C LEU A 98 -12.65 17.61 0.43
N LYS A 99 -12.90 16.87 1.51
CA LYS A 99 -11.86 16.20 2.29
C LYS A 99 -11.94 14.72 2.00
N GLU A 100 -10.96 14.19 1.27
CA GLU A 100 -10.86 12.76 0.97
C GLU A 100 -9.66 12.19 1.74
N SER A 101 -9.92 11.16 2.56
CA SER A 101 -8.89 10.49 3.36
C SER A 101 -8.92 9.02 3.01
N SER A 102 -7.79 8.49 2.53
CA SER A 102 -7.62 7.08 2.23
C SER A 102 -6.53 6.51 3.12
N THR A 103 -6.88 5.50 3.93
CA THR A 103 -5.94 4.79 4.80
C THR A 103 -5.83 3.35 4.32
N SER A 104 -4.61 2.88 4.11
CA SER A 104 -4.33 1.49 3.70
C SER A 104 -3.30 0.87 4.65
N GLU A 105 -3.67 -0.26 5.26
CA GLU A 105 -2.80 -1.04 6.15
C GLU A 105 -2.43 -2.35 5.45
N LEU A 106 -1.23 -2.88 5.73
CA LEU A 106 -0.78 -4.19 5.24
C LEU A 106 -0.28 -5.01 6.41
N VAL A 107 -0.82 -6.22 6.52
CA VAL A 107 -0.48 -7.22 7.53
C VAL A 107 -0.17 -8.51 6.79
N LEU A 108 1.00 -9.09 7.06
CA LEU A 108 1.39 -10.40 6.55
C LEU A 108 1.41 -11.40 7.71
N VAL A 109 0.81 -12.56 7.50
CA VAL A 109 0.81 -13.67 8.46
C VAL A 109 1.42 -14.89 7.80
N LEU A 110 2.41 -15.49 8.45
CA LEU A 110 3.14 -16.64 7.92
C LEU A 110 3.19 -17.74 8.96
N LYS A 111 2.96 -18.98 8.52
CA LYS A 111 3.13 -20.20 9.30
C LYS A 111 3.95 -21.18 8.47
N ALA A 112 4.96 -21.77 9.09
CA ALA A 112 5.79 -22.80 8.46
C ALA A 112 5.82 -24.06 9.33
N THR A 113 5.70 -25.21 8.69
CA THR A 113 5.74 -26.54 9.33
C THR A 113 6.75 -27.40 8.59
N VAL A 114 7.61 -28.09 9.33
CA VAL A 114 8.52 -29.12 8.80
C VAL A 114 7.78 -30.46 8.82
N TYR A 115 7.77 -31.17 7.69
CA TYR A 115 7.25 -32.54 7.59
C TYR A 115 8.42 -33.51 7.39
N SER A 116 8.40 -34.61 8.12
CA SER A 116 9.38 -35.70 7.98
C SER A 116 8.78 -36.82 7.13
N GLN A 117 9.63 -37.55 6.41
CA GLN A 117 9.18 -38.64 5.51
C GLN A 117 8.54 -39.81 6.28
N ASP A 118 8.78 -39.90 7.59
CA ASP A 118 8.21 -40.91 8.48
C ASP A 118 6.76 -40.61 8.92
N ASP A 119 6.21 -39.44 8.55
CA ASP A 119 4.86 -38.99 8.91
C ASP A 119 3.77 -39.47 7.91
N PHE A 120 4.10 -40.34 6.95
CA PHE A 120 3.20 -40.85 5.90
C PHE A 120 3.01 -42.38 5.93
#